data_AF-A0AAW2QZJ6-F1
#
_entry.id   AF-A0AAW2QZJ6-F1
#
_cell.length_a   1.000
_cell.length_b   1.000
_cell.length_c   1.000
_cell.angle_alpha   90.00
_cell.angle_beta   90.00
_cell.angle_gamma   90.00
#
_symmetry.space_group_name_H-M   'P 1'
#
loop_
_entity.id
_entity.type
_entity.pdbx_description
1 polymer ?
#
loop_
_entity_poly.entity_id
_entity_poly.type
_entity_poly.pdbx_seq_one_letter_code
_entity_poly.pdbx_strand_id
1 'polypeptide(L)'
;METNKFNGTNYNDWLRNLRIVLDFENQGYVLDKPLPVILPEGSSPEERLTFEKWHEDNRKVRSIILASMTNDIQKQYDRLEDVPSIISAPLKDIYAVPDRHIRYAATKAFFGTKMTEGSSVHSHGVKMLSLVEKLEDLKAGLDNDTYIDVILQSLPPSYDPFIVNYNMNGLEKSIHELINMLVQYEATTHKSEPAVLVGEASTSKAKGKGARR
;
A
#
# COMPACT_ATOMS: atom_id res chain seq x y z
N MET A 1 13.62 -20.54 -3.41
CA MET A 1 12.34 -21.25 -3.25
C MET A 1 11.89 -21.35 -1.79
N GLU A 2 12.79 -21.41 -0.78
CA GLU A 2 12.41 -21.46 0.65
C GLU A 2 11.78 -20.17 1.21
N THR A 3 12.12 -18.99 0.67
CA THR A 3 11.76 -17.68 1.23
C THR A 3 10.26 -17.34 1.20
N ASN A 4 9.46 -18.07 0.41
CA ASN A 4 8.02 -17.82 0.25
C ASN A 4 7.14 -18.92 0.87
N LYS A 5 7.74 -19.90 1.58
CA LYS A 5 6.97 -20.94 2.25
C LYS A 5 6.20 -20.39 3.44
N PHE A 6 5.01 -20.93 3.69
CA PHE A 6 4.25 -20.65 4.89
C PHE A 6 4.94 -21.22 6.13
N ASN A 7 5.24 -20.35 7.09
CA ASN A 7 5.98 -20.69 8.30
C ASN A 7 5.23 -20.34 9.60
N GLY A 8 3.93 -20.03 9.51
CA GLY A 8 3.09 -19.66 10.65
C GLY A 8 3.13 -18.18 11.02
N THR A 9 4.09 -17.39 10.52
CA THR A 9 4.17 -15.94 10.81
C THR A 9 3.78 -15.06 9.63
N ASN A 10 3.76 -15.62 8.42
CA ASN A 10 3.59 -14.90 7.16
C ASN A 10 2.28 -15.25 6.44
N TYR A 11 1.21 -15.62 7.16
CA TYR A 11 -0.05 -16.12 6.57
C TYR A 11 -0.62 -15.20 5.48
N ASN A 12 -0.73 -13.90 5.75
CA ASN A 12 -1.33 -12.96 4.80
C ASN A 12 -0.51 -12.80 3.51
N ASP A 13 0.82 -12.70 3.63
CA ASP A 13 1.71 -12.62 2.47
C ASP A 13 1.73 -13.93 1.68
N TRP A 14 1.74 -15.06 2.39
CA TRP A 14 1.65 -16.38 1.79
C TRP A 14 0.33 -16.58 1.03
N LEU A 15 -0.81 -16.22 1.64
CA LEU A 15 -2.12 -16.33 1.01
C LEU A 15 -2.23 -15.44 -0.23
N ARG A 16 -1.66 -14.23 -0.20
CA ARG A 16 -1.58 -13.35 -1.38
C ARG A 16 -0.78 -14.01 -2.51
N ASN A 17 0.39 -14.57 -2.20
CA ASN A 17 1.22 -15.25 -3.19
C ASN A 17 0.55 -16.52 -3.74
N LEU A 18 -0.14 -17.27 -2.88
CA LEU A 18 -0.91 -18.44 -3.27
C LEU A 18 -2.01 -18.06 -4.26
N ARG A 19 -2.78 -16.99 -3.98
CA ARG A 19 -3.82 -16.49 -4.90
C ARG A 19 -3.26 -16.16 -6.28
N ILE A 20 -2.11 -15.49 -6.36
CA ILE A 20 -1.46 -15.19 -7.65
C ILE A 20 -1.17 -16.48 -8.45
N VAL A 21 -0.66 -17.52 -7.79
CA VAL A 21 -0.39 -18.82 -8.44
C VAL A 21 -1.70 -19.49 -8.89
N LEU A 22 -2.74 -19.47 -8.06
CA LEU A 22 -4.01 -20.10 -8.39
C LEU A 22 -4.77 -19.36 -9.49
N ASP A 23 -4.67 -18.03 -9.54
CA ASP A 23 -5.27 -17.22 -10.60
C ASP A 23 -4.61 -17.51 -11.95
N PHE A 24 -3.29 -17.71 -11.98
CA PHE A 24 -2.57 -18.17 -13.17
C PHE A 24 -3.09 -19.53 -13.68
N GLU A 25 -3.43 -20.45 -12.77
CA GLU A 25 -3.98 -21.77 -13.09
C GLU A 25 -5.51 -21.76 -13.32
N ASN A 26 -6.19 -20.61 -13.20
CA ASN A 26 -7.65 -20.47 -13.22
C ASN A 26 -8.39 -21.28 -12.12
N GLN A 27 -7.75 -21.42 -10.95
CA GLN A 27 -8.22 -22.23 -9.83
C GLN A 27 -8.51 -21.41 -8.56
N GLY A 28 -8.38 -20.08 -8.59
CA GLY A 28 -8.60 -19.21 -7.43
C GLY A 28 -9.96 -19.41 -6.75
N TYR A 29 -10.99 -19.77 -7.53
CA TYR A 29 -12.35 -20.03 -7.05
C TYR A 29 -12.44 -21.15 -5.99
N VAL A 30 -11.48 -22.08 -5.94
CA VAL A 30 -11.44 -23.18 -4.97
C VAL A 30 -11.23 -22.68 -3.54
N LEU A 31 -10.62 -21.50 -3.37
CA LEU A 31 -10.42 -20.90 -2.04
C LEU A 31 -11.69 -20.29 -1.46
N ASP A 32 -12.59 -19.77 -2.31
CA ASP A 32 -13.69 -18.91 -1.89
C ASP A 32 -15.07 -19.61 -1.97
N LYS A 33 -15.19 -20.66 -2.80
CA LYS A 33 -16.45 -21.38 -3.02
C LYS A 33 -16.47 -22.70 -2.25
N PRO A 34 -17.63 -23.15 -1.75
CA PRO A 34 -17.74 -24.44 -1.11
C PRO A 34 -17.49 -25.58 -2.13
N LEU A 35 -16.84 -26.65 -1.66
CA LEU A 35 -16.73 -27.92 -2.39
C LEU A 35 -18.13 -28.50 -2.62
N PRO A 36 -18.57 -28.69 -3.88
CA PRO A 36 -19.80 -29.42 -4.16
C PRO A 36 -19.64 -30.87 -3.68
N VAL A 37 -20.48 -31.28 -2.72
CA VAL A 37 -20.42 -32.62 -2.10
C VAL A 37 -21.35 -33.61 -2.81
N ILE A 38 -22.43 -33.12 -3.42
CA ILE A 38 -23.51 -33.94 -3.98
C ILE A 38 -23.76 -33.53 -5.42
N LEU A 39 -23.91 -34.54 -6.28
CA LEU A 39 -24.37 -34.40 -7.66
C LEU A 39 -25.82 -34.95 -7.74
N PRO A 40 -26.83 -34.12 -8.05
CA PRO A 40 -28.22 -34.56 -8.11
C PRO A 40 -28.49 -35.69 -9.11
N GLU A 41 -29.47 -36.55 -8.79
CA GLU A 41 -29.97 -37.52 -9.77
C GLU A 41 -30.59 -36.79 -10.96
N GLY A 42 -30.25 -37.23 -12.17
CA GLY A 42 -30.68 -36.59 -13.41
C GLY A 42 -29.77 -35.45 -13.88
N SER A 43 -28.64 -35.18 -13.21
CA SER A 43 -27.70 -34.15 -13.65
C SER A 43 -27.19 -34.35 -15.07
N SER A 44 -27.09 -33.23 -15.79
CA SER A 44 -26.65 -33.19 -17.18
C SER A 44 -25.17 -33.59 -17.32
N PRO A 45 -24.72 -34.02 -18.50
CA PRO A 45 -23.30 -34.29 -18.74
C PRO A 45 -22.38 -33.12 -18.37
N GLU A 46 -22.80 -31.88 -18.64
CA GLU A 46 -22.05 -30.66 -18.33
C GLU A 46 -21.93 -30.41 -16.82
N GLU A 47 -22.98 -30.69 -16.06
CA GLU A 47 -22.96 -30.60 -14.59
C GLU A 47 -22.01 -31.62 -13.99
N ARG A 48 -21.99 -32.85 -14.53
CA ARG A 48 -21.06 -33.91 -14.11
C ARG A 48 -19.60 -33.53 -14.38
N LEU A 49 -19.32 -33.02 -15.58
CA LEU A 49 -17.99 -32.53 -15.94
C LEU A 49 -17.54 -31.39 -15.04
N THR A 50 -18.45 -30.47 -14.70
CA THR A 50 -18.15 -29.36 -13.77
C THR A 50 -17.85 -29.88 -12.37
N PHE A 51 -18.62 -30.86 -11.88
CA PHE A 51 -18.40 -31.50 -10.58
C PHE A 51 -17.04 -32.21 -10.52
N GLU A 52 -16.71 -33.02 -11.53
CA GLU A 52 -15.44 -33.74 -11.62
C GLU A 52 -14.25 -32.77 -11.69
N LYS A 53 -14.36 -31.72 -12.51
CA LYS A 53 -13.36 -30.66 -12.62
C LYS A 53 -13.11 -29.98 -11.28
N TRP A 54 -14.17 -29.66 -10.52
CA TRP A 54 -14.03 -29.07 -9.20
C TRP A 54 -13.19 -29.95 -8.28
N HIS A 55 -13.46 -31.26 -8.25
CA HIS A 55 -12.71 -32.20 -7.42
C HIS A 55 -11.26 -32.36 -7.85
N GLU A 56 -11.00 -32.31 -9.16
CA GLU A 56 -9.64 -32.29 -9.70
C GLU A 56 -8.88 -31.03 -9.28
N ASP A 57 -9.50 -29.86 -9.47
CA ASP A 57 -8.92 -28.58 -9.08
C ASP A 57 -8.67 -28.53 -7.57
N ASN A 58 -9.59 -29.03 -6.73
CA ASN A 58 -9.36 -29.17 -5.29
C ASN A 58 -8.11 -30.00 -4.95
N ARG A 59 -7.92 -31.16 -5.60
CA ARG A 59 -6.72 -31.99 -5.38
C ARG A 59 -5.44 -31.26 -5.79
N LYS A 60 -5.47 -30.51 -6.90
CA LYS A 60 -4.34 -29.70 -7.38
C LYS A 60 -4.03 -28.57 -6.40
N VAL A 61 -5.01 -27.75 -6.06
CA VAL A 61 -4.88 -26.62 -5.13
C VAL A 61 -4.40 -27.08 -3.77
N ARG A 62 -4.96 -28.18 -3.24
CA ARG A 62 -4.47 -28.81 -2.01
C ARG A 62 -2.99 -29.16 -2.07
N SER A 63 -2.54 -29.76 -3.18
CA SER A 63 -1.14 -30.13 -3.38
C SER A 63 -0.23 -28.91 -3.41
N ILE A 64 -0.67 -27.83 -4.07
CA ILE A 64 0.04 -26.54 -4.10
C ILE A 64 0.14 -25.95 -2.69
N ILE A 65 -0.97 -25.92 -1.95
CA ILE A 65 -1.03 -25.43 -0.57
C ILE A 65 -0.02 -26.19 0.30
N LEU A 66 -0.07 -27.52 0.32
CA LEU A 66 0.82 -28.35 1.13
C LEU A 66 2.29 -28.19 0.73
N ALA A 67 2.58 -28.15 -0.57
CA ALA A 67 3.95 -27.95 -1.08
C ALA A 67 4.52 -26.57 -0.76
N SER A 68 3.65 -25.57 -0.59
CA SER A 68 4.02 -24.20 -0.24
C SER A 68 4.23 -23.97 1.26
N MET A 69 4.16 -25.02 2.09
CA MET A 69 4.35 -24.94 3.54
C MET A 69 5.74 -25.43 3.97
N THR A 70 6.16 -25.01 5.15
CA THR A 70 7.26 -25.66 5.87
C THR A 70 6.85 -27.07 6.31
N ASN A 71 7.81 -27.99 6.40
CA ASN A 71 7.54 -29.41 6.68
C ASN A 71 6.73 -29.63 7.97
N ASP A 72 6.98 -28.84 9.00
CA ASP A 72 6.32 -29.00 10.30
C ASP A 72 4.85 -28.57 10.27
N ILE A 73 4.51 -27.59 9.44
CA ILE A 73 3.13 -27.15 9.22
C ILE A 73 2.44 -28.10 8.24
N GLN A 74 3.13 -28.50 7.16
CA GLN A 74 2.59 -29.43 6.17
C GLN A 74 2.10 -30.73 6.82
N LYS A 75 2.88 -31.33 7.73
CA LYS A 75 2.51 -32.56 8.45
C LYS A 75 1.26 -32.44 9.32
N GLN A 76 0.87 -31.22 9.71
CA GLN A 76 -0.35 -31.01 10.49
C GLN A 76 -1.61 -31.07 9.62
N TYR A 77 -1.48 -30.79 8.33
CA TYR A 77 -2.61 -30.64 7.39
C TYR A 77 -2.61 -31.66 6.26
N ASP A 78 -1.58 -32.50 6.13
CA ASP A 78 -1.40 -33.46 5.02
C ASP A 78 -2.45 -34.58 4.94
N ARG A 79 -3.22 -34.79 6.01
CA ARG A 79 -4.34 -35.76 6.06
C ARG A 79 -5.69 -35.17 5.69
N LEU A 80 -5.83 -33.84 5.65
CA LEU A 80 -7.09 -33.19 5.27
C LEU A 80 -7.26 -33.29 3.76
N GLU A 81 -8.46 -33.64 3.28
CA GLU A 81 -8.70 -33.98 1.87
C GLU A 81 -9.20 -32.81 1.03
N ASP A 82 -9.83 -31.81 1.67
CA ASP A 82 -10.41 -30.65 1.01
C ASP A 82 -9.71 -29.34 1.41
N VAL A 83 -9.63 -28.42 0.44
CA VAL A 83 -9.01 -27.11 0.61
C VAL A 83 -9.72 -26.27 1.69
N PRO A 84 -11.07 -26.23 1.78
CA PRO A 84 -11.77 -25.54 2.86
C PRO A 84 -11.34 -26.01 4.25
N SER A 85 -11.18 -27.32 4.49
CA SER A 85 -10.71 -27.86 5.77
C SER A 85 -9.30 -27.41 6.14
N ILE A 86 -8.45 -27.06 5.16
CA ILE A 86 -7.10 -26.55 5.41
C ILE A 86 -7.11 -25.03 5.65
N ILE A 87 -7.73 -24.27 4.73
CA ILE A 87 -7.64 -22.81 4.69
C ILE A 87 -8.65 -22.11 5.59
N SER A 88 -9.91 -22.55 5.58
CA SER A 88 -11.03 -21.70 5.99
C SER A 88 -11.21 -21.57 7.50
N ALA A 89 -10.83 -22.59 8.29
CA ALA A 89 -10.85 -22.52 9.76
C ALA A 89 -9.46 -22.71 10.41
N PRO A 90 -8.68 -23.79 10.15
CA PRO A 90 -7.48 -24.04 10.96
C PRO A 90 -6.35 -23.04 10.70
N LEU A 91 -6.09 -22.70 9.43
CA LEU A 91 -5.00 -21.78 9.13
C LEU A 91 -5.39 -20.33 9.37
N LYS A 92 -6.60 -19.95 8.94
CA LYS A 92 -7.09 -18.58 9.10
C LYS A 92 -7.24 -18.20 10.56
N ASP A 93 -7.83 -19.05 11.41
CA ASP A 93 -8.08 -18.69 12.81
C ASP A 93 -6.79 -18.65 13.64
N ILE A 94 -5.82 -19.49 13.32
CA ILE A 94 -4.56 -19.61 14.09
C ILE A 94 -3.53 -18.57 13.62
N TYR A 95 -3.42 -18.32 12.31
CA TYR A 95 -2.28 -17.61 11.74
C TYR A 95 -2.64 -16.32 11.01
N ALA A 96 -3.90 -16.08 10.66
CA ALA A 96 -4.28 -14.80 10.09
C ALA A 96 -4.19 -13.72 11.16
N VAL A 97 -3.48 -12.63 10.85
CA VAL A 97 -3.60 -11.42 11.65
C VAL A 97 -4.99 -10.85 11.39
N PRO A 98 -5.85 -10.69 12.41
CA PRO A 98 -7.20 -10.19 12.17
C PRO A 98 -7.17 -8.79 11.54
N ASP A 99 -8.05 -8.53 10.58
CA ASP A 99 -8.15 -7.24 9.88
C ASP A 99 -8.21 -6.05 10.85
N ARG A 100 -8.84 -6.22 12.02
CA ARG A 100 -8.90 -5.19 13.07
C ARG A 100 -7.51 -4.77 13.57
N HIS A 101 -6.57 -5.71 13.74
CA HIS A 101 -5.21 -5.42 14.19
C HIS A 101 -4.42 -4.70 13.09
N ILE A 102 -4.54 -5.19 11.84
CA ILE A 102 -3.88 -4.57 10.68
C ILE A 102 -4.41 -3.14 10.48
N ARG A 103 -5.73 -2.97 10.55
CA ARG A 103 -6.39 -1.67 10.46
C ARG A 103 -5.93 -0.74 11.57
N TYR A 104 -5.93 -1.19 12.82
CA TYR A 104 -5.43 -0.40 13.94
C TYR A 104 -3.98 0.05 13.71
N ALA A 105 -3.09 -0.84 13.26
CA ALA A 105 -1.70 -0.51 12.98
C ALA A 105 -1.56 0.51 11.82
N ALA A 106 -2.32 0.33 10.73
CA ALA A 106 -2.35 1.27 9.62
C ALA A 106 -2.89 2.64 10.04
N THR A 107 -3.99 2.69 10.79
CA THR A 107 -4.56 3.91 11.35
C THR A 107 -3.55 4.62 12.25
N LYS A 108 -2.92 3.89 13.19
CA LYS A 108 -1.88 4.45 14.07
C LYS A 108 -0.71 5.02 13.28
N ALA A 109 -0.25 4.31 12.24
CA ALA A 109 0.82 4.79 11.37
C ALA A 109 0.41 6.03 10.59
N PHE A 110 -0.81 6.08 10.04
CA PHE A 110 -1.32 7.21 9.27
C PHE A 110 -1.41 8.49 10.11
N PHE A 111 -2.09 8.44 11.25
CA PHE A 111 -2.23 9.61 12.14
C PHE A 111 -0.91 10.00 12.85
N GLY A 112 -0.01 9.04 13.05
CA GLY A 112 1.26 9.25 13.74
C GLY A 112 2.43 9.65 12.84
N THR A 113 2.32 9.52 11.51
CA THR A 113 3.41 9.85 10.60
C THR A 113 3.53 11.36 10.46
N LYS A 114 4.72 11.89 10.72
CA LYS A 114 5.08 13.30 10.55
C LYS A 114 6.30 13.42 9.65
N MET A 115 6.31 14.42 8.80
CA MET A 115 7.45 14.76 7.95
C MET A 115 8.50 15.49 8.78
N THR A 116 9.77 15.19 8.54
CA THR A 116 10.88 15.90 9.18
C THR A 116 11.19 17.18 8.39
N GLU A 117 11.49 18.28 9.08
CA GLU A 117 11.91 19.54 8.46
C GLU A 117 13.10 19.32 7.51
N GLY A 118 13.03 19.88 6.30
CA GLY A 118 14.05 19.72 5.25
C GLY A 118 14.12 18.36 4.57
N SER A 119 13.24 17.40 4.91
CA SER A 119 13.13 16.13 4.17
C SER A 119 12.22 16.26 2.95
N SER A 120 12.37 15.37 1.96
CA SER A 120 11.63 15.43 0.70
C SER A 120 10.12 15.23 0.89
N VAL A 121 9.34 16.22 0.49
CA VAL A 121 7.87 16.15 0.51
C VAL A 121 7.32 15.11 -0.46
N HIS A 122 8.01 14.84 -1.57
CA HIS A 122 7.65 13.77 -2.49
C HIS A 122 7.71 12.41 -1.80
N SER A 123 8.83 12.10 -1.12
CA SER A 123 8.98 10.82 -0.42
C SER A 123 7.97 10.66 0.71
N HIS A 124 7.68 11.74 1.43
CA HIS A 124 6.66 11.73 2.48
C HIS A 124 5.25 11.56 1.90
N GLY A 125 4.91 12.27 0.83
CA GLY A 125 3.62 12.18 0.14
C GLY A 125 3.33 10.76 -0.37
N VAL A 126 4.30 10.10 -1.01
CA VAL A 126 4.18 8.70 -1.46
C VAL A 126 3.94 7.76 -0.27
N LYS A 127 4.64 7.97 0.85
CA LYS A 127 4.42 7.18 2.07
C LYS A 127 2.99 7.37 2.61
N MET A 128 2.50 8.61 2.68
CA MET A 128 1.14 8.89 3.12
C MET A 128 0.09 8.27 2.19
N LEU A 129 0.27 8.38 0.86
CA LEU A 129 -0.58 7.74 -0.13
C LEU A 129 -0.67 6.22 0.09
N SER A 130 0.47 5.54 0.29
CA SER A 130 0.48 4.10 0.55
C SER A 130 -0.28 3.70 1.83
N LEU A 131 -0.34 4.60 2.83
CA LEU A 131 -1.13 4.38 4.05
C LEU A 131 -2.61 4.61 3.81
N VAL A 132 -2.98 5.56 2.95
CA VAL A 132 -4.37 5.79 2.53
C VAL A 132 -4.90 4.59 1.75
N GLU A 133 -4.20 4.13 0.71
CA GLU A 133 -4.59 2.96 -0.08
C GLU A 133 -4.80 1.73 0.82
N LYS A 134 -3.88 1.53 1.78
CA LYS A 134 -4.00 0.46 2.77
C LYS A 134 -5.24 0.60 3.67
N LEU A 135 -5.62 1.82 4.04
CA LEU A 135 -6.82 2.06 4.86
C LEU A 135 -8.11 1.89 4.05
N GLU A 136 -8.11 2.22 2.77
CA GLU A 136 -9.20 1.98 1.83
C GLU A 136 -9.42 0.48 1.60
N ASP A 137 -8.35 -0.28 1.37
CA ASP A 137 -8.38 -1.75 1.24
C ASP A 137 -8.98 -2.41 2.50
N LEU A 138 -8.67 -1.85 3.67
CA LEU A 138 -9.19 -2.31 4.97
C LEU A 138 -10.57 -1.74 5.32
N LYS A 139 -11.20 -1.01 4.38
CA LYS A 139 -12.52 -0.38 4.53
C LYS A 139 -12.62 0.42 5.82
N ALA A 140 -11.61 1.24 6.10
CA ALA A 140 -11.54 2.05 7.31
C ALA A 140 -12.67 3.09 7.42
N GLY A 141 -13.29 3.47 6.29
CA GLY A 141 -14.45 4.35 6.25
C GLY A 141 -14.12 5.82 6.48
N LEU A 142 -12.89 6.25 6.18
CA LEU A 142 -12.50 7.66 6.18
C LEU A 142 -12.81 8.27 4.80
N ASP A 143 -13.25 9.52 4.80
CA ASP A 143 -13.45 10.29 3.57
C ASP A 143 -12.14 10.91 3.08
N ASN A 144 -12.15 11.37 1.83
CA ASN A 144 -11.00 11.97 1.16
C ASN A 144 -10.51 13.24 1.88
N ASP A 145 -11.43 14.04 2.42
CA ASP A 145 -11.11 15.28 3.14
C ASP A 145 -10.34 14.97 4.43
N THR A 146 -10.74 13.95 5.18
CA THR A 146 -10.02 13.47 6.36
C THR A 146 -8.61 13.01 6.00
N TYR A 147 -8.43 12.34 4.86
CA TYR A 147 -7.09 11.96 4.41
C TYR A 147 -6.23 13.18 4.10
N ILE A 148 -6.78 14.16 3.39
CA ILE A 148 -6.11 15.42 3.06
C ILE A 148 -5.72 16.17 4.33
N ASP A 149 -6.64 16.32 5.27
CA ASP A 149 -6.41 17.03 6.54
C ASP A 149 -5.27 16.41 7.33
N VAL A 150 -5.22 15.08 7.43
CA VAL A 150 -4.13 14.38 8.13
C VAL A 150 -2.80 14.53 7.39
N ILE A 151 -2.81 14.51 6.05
CA ILE A 151 -1.61 14.77 5.25
C ILE A 151 -1.10 16.19 5.48
N LEU A 152 -1.97 17.21 5.42
CA LEU A 152 -1.59 18.60 5.69
C LEU A 152 -1.03 18.76 7.11
N GLN A 153 -1.70 18.18 8.11
CA GLN A 153 -1.25 18.19 9.52
C GLN A 153 0.05 17.40 9.75
N SER A 154 0.48 16.56 8.81
CA SER A 154 1.72 15.79 8.92
C SER A 154 2.96 16.57 8.46
N LEU A 155 2.77 17.69 7.78
CA LEU A 155 3.84 18.54 7.26
C LEU A 155 4.49 19.36 8.40
N PRO A 156 5.75 19.78 8.24
CA PRO A 156 6.43 20.61 9.22
C PRO A 156 6.03 22.09 9.04
N PRO A 157 6.33 22.96 10.02
CA PRO A 157 5.88 24.36 10.03
C PRO A 157 6.30 25.19 8.81
N SER A 158 7.38 24.83 8.11
CA SER A 158 7.77 25.50 6.86
C SER A 158 6.71 25.44 5.75
N TYR A 159 5.74 24.52 5.85
CA TYR A 159 4.61 24.39 4.92
C TYR A 159 3.36 25.15 5.38
N ASP A 160 3.37 25.84 6.53
CA ASP A 160 2.22 26.63 7.00
C ASP A 160 1.67 27.61 5.95
N PRO A 161 2.49 28.33 5.16
CA PRO A 161 1.97 29.21 4.11
C PRO A 161 1.21 28.44 3.02
N PHE A 162 1.66 27.23 2.67
CA PHE A 162 0.94 26.36 1.74
C PHE A 162 -0.39 25.92 2.33
N ILE A 163 -0.41 25.47 3.60
CA ILE A 163 -1.61 24.97 4.29
C ILE A 163 -2.66 26.08 4.39
N VAL A 164 -2.28 27.30 4.80
CA VAL A 164 -3.20 28.44 4.87
C VAL A 164 -3.79 28.75 3.49
N ASN A 165 -2.96 28.78 2.44
CA ASN A 165 -3.43 29.00 1.08
C ASN A 165 -4.36 27.89 0.58
N TYR A 166 -4.03 26.63 0.88
CA TYR A 166 -4.86 25.47 0.54
C TYR A 166 -6.22 25.53 1.26
N ASN A 167 -6.26 25.88 2.54
CA ASN A 167 -7.54 25.99 3.27
C ASN A 167 -8.42 27.14 2.78
N MET A 168 -7.83 28.20 2.21
CA MET A 168 -8.58 29.34 1.68
C MET A 168 -9.05 29.14 0.24
N ASN A 169 -8.26 28.44 -0.58
CA ASN A 169 -8.45 28.39 -2.05
C ASN A 169 -8.51 26.97 -2.61
N GLY A 170 -8.33 25.95 -1.77
CA GLY A 170 -8.34 24.54 -2.16
C GLY A 170 -9.72 24.13 -2.62
N LEU A 171 -9.82 23.76 -3.89
CA LEU A 171 -10.97 23.00 -4.40
C LEU A 171 -10.88 21.56 -3.88
N GLU A 172 -11.95 20.78 -4.08
CA GLU A 172 -11.86 19.33 -3.95
C GLU A 172 -10.72 18.80 -4.84
N LYS A 173 -9.79 18.09 -4.20
CA LYS A 173 -8.59 17.52 -4.85
C LYS A 173 -8.44 16.06 -4.48
N SER A 174 -7.87 15.29 -5.39
CA SER A 174 -7.35 13.97 -5.07
C SER A 174 -6.05 14.09 -4.27
N ILE A 175 -5.71 13.05 -3.50
CA ILE A 175 -4.44 12.98 -2.77
C ILE A 175 -3.23 13.09 -3.72
N HIS A 176 -3.32 12.52 -4.93
CA HIS A 176 -2.28 12.66 -5.94
C HIS A 176 -2.06 14.12 -6.38
N GLU A 177 -3.13 14.87 -6.59
CA GLU A 177 -3.03 16.30 -6.90
C GLU A 177 -2.42 17.09 -5.74
N LEU A 178 -2.83 16.80 -4.51
CA LEU A 178 -2.24 17.42 -3.31
C LEU A 178 -0.73 17.19 -3.24
N ILE A 179 -0.27 15.95 -3.43
CA ILE A 179 1.15 15.60 -3.43
C ILE A 179 1.90 16.37 -4.52
N ASN A 180 1.34 16.45 -5.73
CA ASN A 180 1.96 17.21 -6.83
C ASN A 180 2.06 18.71 -6.51
N MET A 181 1.03 19.30 -5.89
CA MET A 181 1.06 20.71 -5.47
C MET A 181 2.13 20.96 -4.41
N LEU A 182 2.27 20.07 -3.43
CA LEU A 182 3.30 20.15 -2.40
C LEU A 182 4.71 20.07 -2.99
N VAL A 183 4.94 19.16 -3.94
CA VAL A 183 6.22 19.02 -4.63
C VAL A 183 6.56 20.27 -5.45
N GLN A 184 5.58 20.87 -6.11
CA GLN A 184 5.77 22.14 -6.82
C GLN A 184 6.11 23.27 -5.85
N TYR A 185 5.42 23.34 -4.71
CA TYR A 185 5.69 24.31 -3.66
C TYR A 185 7.14 24.20 -3.17
N GLU A 186 7.59 22.99 -2.78
CA GLU A 186 8.96 22.69 -2.36
C GLU A 186 9.99 23.21 -3.38
N ALA A 187 9.78 22.91 -4.67
CA ALA A 187 10.68 23.34 -5.74
C ALA A 187 10.76 24.86 -5.93
N THR A 188 9.71 25.61 -5.57
CA THR A 188 9.69 27.08 -5.66
C THR A 188 10.34 27.76 -4.44
N THR A 189 10.14 27.23 -3.23
CA THR A 189 10.72 27.77 -1.99
C THR A 189 12.22 27.50 -1.87
N HIS A 190 12.72 26.37 -2.39
CA HIS A 190 14.16 26.09 -2.40
C HIS A 190 14.95 26.86 -3.48
N LYS A 191 14.27 27.51 -4.44
CA LYS A 191 14.92 28.40 -5.42
C LYS A 191 15.11 29.82 -4.90
N SER A 192 14.53 30.17 -3.76
CA SER A 192 14.48 31.55 -3.26
C SER A 192 15.46 31.90 -2.14
N GLU A 193 16.47 31.07 -1.82
CA GLU A 193 17.62 31.58 -1.05
C GLU A 193 18.43 32.52 -1.96
N PRO A 194 18.39 33.85 -1.76
CA PRO A 194 19.20 34.75 -2.55
C PRO A 194 20.64 34.63 -2.04
N ALA A 195 21.58 34.37 -2.95
CA ALA A 195 22.98 34.64 -2.67
C ALA A 195 23.08 36.08 -2.18
N VAL A 196 23.38 36.27 -0.89
CA VAL A 196 23.69 37.57 -0.30
C VAL A 196 24.96 38.06 -1.00
N LEU A 197 24.78 38.82 -2.08
CA LEU A 197 25.85 39.58 -2.70
C LEU A 197 26.27 40.65 -1.70
N VAL A 198 27.32 40.34 -0.95
CA VAL A 198 28.09 41.33 -0.17
C VAL A 198 28.53 42.41 -1.15
N GLY A 199 27.91 43.58 -1.06
CA GLY A 199 28.26 44.74 -1.85
C GLY A 199 29.61 45.28 -1.40
N GLU A 200 30.65 45.05 -2.18
CA GLU A 200 31.88 45.83 -2.09
C GLU A 200 31.73 47.10 -2.92
N ALA A 201 31.52 48.22 -2.22
CA ALA A 201 31.56 49.55 -2.79
C ALA A 201 33.00 49.85 -3.27
N SER A 202 33.24 49.77 -4.58
CA SER A 202 34.47 50.27 -5.20
C SER A 202 34.33 51.75 -5.52
N THR A 203 34.86 52.61 -4.65
CA THR A 203 35.13 54.02 -4.97
C THR A 203 36.29 54.12 -5.96
N SER A 204 36.06 54.64 -7.17
CA SER A 204 37.13 55.09 -8.05
C SER A 204 37.00 56.59 -8.35
N LYS A 205 38.03 57.34 -7.91
CA LYS A 205 38.21 58.78 -8.09
C LYS A 205 38.32 59.14 -9.57
N ALA A 206 37.46 60.04 -10.04
CA ALA A 206 37.69 60.80 -11.27
C ALA A 206 38.88 61.76 -11.09
N LYS A 207 39.86 61.70 -11.99
CA LYS A 207 40.95 62.68 -12.08
C LYS A 207 40.89 63.33 -13.46
N GLY A 208 40.18 64.47 -13.53
CA GLY A 208 40.25 65.36 -14.68
C GLY A 208 41.65 65.95 -14.82
N LYS A 209 42.16 65.99 -16.05
CA LYS A 209 43.26 66.88 -16.43
C LYS A 209 42.81 67.74 -17.59
N GLY A 210 42.70 69.03 -17.32
CA GLY A 210 42.41 70.08 -18.28
C GLY A 210 43.59 70.36 -19.21
N ALA A 211 43.22 70.96 -20.34
CA ALA A 211 44.09 71.47 -21.38
C ALA A 211 44.87 72.73 -20.93
N ARG A 212 46.08 72.90 -21.49
CA ARG A 212 46.65 74.20 -21.91
C ARG A 212 48.00 74.00 -22.61
N ARG A 213 48.03 74.09 -23.95
CA ARG A 213 48.56 75.22 -24.73
C ARG A 213 48.54 74.86 -26.21
#